data_AF-Q4C3L4-F1
#
_entry.id   AF-Q4C3L4-F1
#
_cell.length_a   1.000
_cell.length_b   1.000
_cell.length_c   1.000
_cell.angle_alpha   90.00
_cell.angle_beta   90.00
_cell.angle_gamma   90.00
#
_symmetry.space_group_name_H-M   'P 1'
#
loop_
_entity.id
_entity.type
_entity.pdbx_description
1 polymer ?
#
loop_
_entity_poly.entity_id
_entity_poly.type
_entity_poly.pdbx_seq_one_letter_code
_entity_poly.pdbx_strand_id
1 'polypeptide(L)'
;MSFLAVYESHFTKHLTQTQFEAFRILLWLLTVHKQVRIERLAACFPLPILYQSRRKHIQRFLVLSALAIPRFWFPVIKAIICKEFKTGSLLIITIPEFLTKSAIAKHRSLTGSGFEQSDRRFPQPTVCCQILS
;
A
#
# COMPACT_ATOMS: atom_id res chain seq x y z
N MET A 1 -4.75 16.01 10.13
CA MET A 1 -5.02 16.34 8.71
C MET A 1 -3.80 16.91 7.98
N SER A 2 -2.57 16.77 8.48
CA SER A 2 -1.34 17.40 7.94
C SER A 2 -0.56 16.56 6.92
N PHE A 3 -0.83 15.25 6.82
CA PHE A 3 -0.10 14.34 5.93
C PHE A 3 -0.22 14.74 4.46
N LEU A 4 -1.42 15.09 3.99
CA LEU A 4 -1.65 15.46 2.58
C LEU A 4 -0.89 16.71 2.15
N ALA A 5 -0.77 17.71 3.02
CA ALA A 5 -0.07 18.96 2.72
C ALA A 5 1.44 18.75 2.50
N VAL A 6 2.04 17.80 3.22
CA VAL A 6 3.48 17.48 3.08
C VAL A 6 3.79 16.84 1.72
N TYR A 7 2.85 16.08 1.16
CA TYR A 7 3.05 15.31 -0.07
C TYR A 7 2.35 15.91 -1.30
N GLU A 8 1.71 17.08 -1.17
CA GLU A 8 1.00 17.76 -2.26
C GLU A 8 1.89 17.97 -3.50
N SER A 9 3.17 18.31 -3.29
CA SER A 9 4.17 18.47 -4.35
C SER A 9 4.51 17.17 -5.09
N HIS A 10 4.32 16.01 -4.46
CA HIS A 10 4.46 14.71 -5.10
C HIS A 10 3.18 14.32 -5.86
N PHE A 11 2.01 14.63 -5.30
CA PHE A 11 0.72 14.27 -5.90
C PHE A 11 0.42 15.08 -7.16
N THR A 12 0.71 16.38 -7.16
CA THR A 12 0.50 17.29 -8.31
C THR A 12 1.35 16.94 -9.54
N LYS A 13 2.47 16.21 -9.37
CA LYS A 13 3.29 15.71 -10.48
C LYS A 13 2.66 14.52 -11.22
N HIS A 14 1.78 13.78 -10.55
CA HIS A 14 1.22 12.53 -11.07
C HIS A 14 -0.29 12.62 -11.34
N LEU A 15 -0.99 13.53 -10.68
CA LEU A 15 -2.43 13.72 -10.80
C LEU A 15 -2.74 15.14 -11.25
N THR A 16 -3.80 15.29 -12.07
CA THR A 16 -4.38 16.61 -12.35
C THR A 16 -5.10 17.15 -11.11
N GLN A 17 -5.31 18.46 -11.04
CA GLN A 17 -5.93 19.12 -9.89
C GLN A 17 -7.27 18.48 -9.48
N THR A 18 -8.14 18.19 -10.46
CA THR A 18 -9.43 17.54 -10.23
C THR A 18 -9.27 16.14 -9.62
N GLN A 19 -8.28 15.38 -10.09
CA GLN A 19 -8.02 14.04 -9.61
C GLN A 19 -7.41 14.05 -8.21
N PHE A 20 -6.61 15.07 -7.89
CA PHE A 20 -6.07 15.26 -6.55
C PHE A 20 -7.19 15.59 -5.53
N GLU A 21 -8.15 16.44 -5.87
CA GLU A 21 -9.30 16.71 -4.98
C GLU A 21 -10.17 15.47 -4.79
N ALA A 22 -10.44 14.72 -5.87
CA ALA A 22 -11.14 13.44 -5.77
C ALA A 22 -10.39 12.45 -4.87
N PHE A 23 -9.06 12.36 -5.00
CA PHE A 23 -8.21 11.56 -4.13
C PHE A 23 -8.28 12.01 -2.67
N ARG A 24 -8.29 13.32 -2.43
CA ARG A 24 -8.35 13.91 -1.09
C ARG A 24 -9.65 13.54 -0.37
N ILE A 25 -10.78 13.66 -1.06
CA ILE A 25 -12.10 13.25 -0.56
C ILE A 25 -12.12 11.73 -0.32
N LEU A 26 -11.59 10.95 -1.26
CA LEU A 26 -11.53 9.50 -1.14
C LEU A 26 -10.68 9.04 0.04
N LEU A 27 -9.50 9.65 0.24
CA LEU A 27 -8.63 9.37 1.38
C LEU A 27 -9.32 9.74 2.69
N TRP A 28 -10.00 10.89 2.74
CA TRP A 28 -10.80 11.28 3.91
C TRP A 28 -11.88 10.23 4.22
N LEU A 29 -12.66 9.81 3.22
CA LEU A 29 -13.67 8.75 3.37
C LEU A 29 -13.07 7.43 3.87
N LEU A 30 -11.92 7.03 3.34
CA LEU A 30 -11.21 5.82 3.80
C LEU A 30 -10.77 5.96 5.26
N THR A 31 -10.27 7.13 5.66
CA THR A 31 -9.85 7.36 7.05
C THR A 31 -11.01 7.33 8.04
N VAL A 32 -12.18 7.83 7.64
CA VAL A 32 -13.39 7.88 8.47
C VAL A 32 -14.09 6.52 8.54
N HIS A 33 -14.35 5.89 7.39
CA HIS A 33 -15.16 4.68 7.33
C HIS A 33 -14.37 3.38 7.56
N LYS A 34 -13.03 3.40 7.47
CA LYS A 34 -12.12 2.24 7.63
C LYS A 34 -12.43 1.02 6.74
N GLN A 35 -13.41 1.13 5.84
CA GLN A 35 -13.86 0.07 4.94
C GLN A 35 -13.61 0.49 3.50
N VAL A 36 -12.96 -0.39 2.74
CA VAL A 36 -12.58 -0.14 1.33
C VAL A 36 -13.62 -0.71 0.35
N ARG A 37 -14.85 -0.99 0.81
CA ARG A 37 -15.91 -1.49 -0.07
C ARG A 37 -16.35 -0.38 -1.03
N ILE A 38 -16.32 -0.66 -2.33
CA ILE A 38 -16.64 0.33 -3.38
C ILE A 38 -18.07 0.83 -3.22
N GLU A 39 -19.00 -0.03 -2.80
CA GLU A 39 -20.41 0.29 -2.56
C GLU A 39 -20.56 1.34 -1.45
N ARG A 40 -19.83 1.15 -0.35
CA ARG A 40 -19.81 2.09 0.78
C ARG A 40 -19.16 3.42 0.39
N LEU A 41 -18.06 3.36 -0.34
CA LEU A 41 -17.39 4.57 -0.85
C LEU A 41 -18.31 5.33 -1.80
N ALA A 42 -19.00 4.65 -2.73
CA ALA A 42 -19.95 5.25 -3.66
C ALA A 42 -21.21 5.80 -2.98
N ALA A 43 -21.63 5.26 -1.84
CA ALA A 43 -22.73 5.79 -1.05
C ALA A 43 -22.34 7.09 -0.32
N CYS A 44 -21.11 7.18 0.16
CA CYS A 44 -20.61 8.31 0.94
C CYS A 44 -19.91 9.39 0.09
N PHE A 45 -19.64 9.13 -1.19
CA PHE A 45 -18.97 10.08 -2.07
C PHE A 45 -19.90 11.27 -2.42
N PRO A 46 -19.50 12.51 -2.12
CA PRO A 46 -20.34 13.71 -2.28
C PRO A 46 -20.39 14.17 -3.73
N LEU A 47 -20.91 13.32 -4.63
CA LEU A 47 -21.26 13.73 -6.00
C LEU A 47 -22.76 13.56 -6.27
N PRO A 48 -23.43 14.62 -6.78
CA PRO A 48 -24.84 14.59 -7.14
C PRO A 48 -25.05 13.90 -8.50
N ILE A 49 -24.63 12.63 -8.60
CA ILE A 49 -24.82 11.78 -9.79
C ILE A 49 -25.46 10.46 -9.37
N LEU A 50 -25.96 9.70 -10.35
CA LEU A 50 -26.53 8.38 -10.10
C LEU A 50 -25.52 7.47 -9.38
N TYR A 51 -26.00 6.68 -8.42
CA TYR A 51 -25.17 5.77 -7.63
C TYR A 51 -24.32 4.84 -8.51
N GLN A 52 -24.90 4.29 -9.57
CA GLN A 52 -24.18 3.43 -10.52
C GLN A 52 -23.04 4.17 -11.23
N SER A 53 -23.24 5.45 -11.55
CA SER A 53 -22.21 6.31 -12.13
C SER A 53 -21.11 6.63 -11.12
N ARG A 54 -21.44 6.89 -9.84
CA ARG A 54 -20.45 7.06 -8.76
C ARG A 54 -19.60 5.81 -8.60
N ARG A 55 -20.23 4.63 -8.59
CA ARG A 55 -19.53 3.34 -8.47
C ARG A 55 -18.53 3.15 -9.62
N LYS A 56 -18.98 3.36 -10.87
CA LYS A 56 -18.11 3.30 -12.06
C LYS A 56 -16.99 4.34 -12.00
N HIS A 57 -17.27 5.55 -11.51
CA HIS A 57 -16.28 6.61 -11.37
C HIS A 57 -15.17 6.22 -10.39
N ILE A 58 -15.53 5.74 -9.19
CA ILE A 58 -14.56 5.27 -8.19
C ILE A 58 -13.77 4.08 -8.72
N GLN A 59 -14.43 3.12 -9.38
CA GLN A 59 -13.74 1.98 -10.01
C GLN A 59 -12.70 2.44 -11.04
N ARG A 60 -13.09 3.31 -11.98
CA ARG A 60 -12.17 3.85 -12.99
C ARG A 60 -11.04 4.65 -12.38
N PHE A 61 -11.33 5.40 -11.32
CA PHE A 61 -10.34 6.19 -10.59
C PHE A 61 -9.30 5.28 -9.92
N LEU A 62 -9.73 4.24 -9.21
CA LEU A 62 -8.82 3.31 -8.52
C LEU A 62 -7.95 2.46 -9.48
N VAL A 63 -8.44 2.22 -10.70
CA VAL A 63 -7.73 1.44 -11.73
C VAL A 63 -6.80 2.33 -12.59
N LEU A 64 -6.80 3.64 -12.37
CA LEU A 64 -5.98 4.57 -13.14
C LEU A 64 -4.49 4.21 -13.01
N SER A 65 -3.78 4.14 -14.14
CA SER A 65 -2.34 3.81 -14.17
C SER A 65 -1.47 4.80 -13.39
N ALA A 66 -1.93 6.05 -13.25
CA ALA A 66 -1.29 7.07 -12.41
C ALA A 66 -1.35 6.74 -10.90
N LEU A 67 -2.29 5.91 -10.45
CA LEU A 67 -2.45 5.44 -9.06
C LEU A 67 -1.89 4.03 -8.84
N ALA A 68 -1.23 3.45 -9.85
CA ALA A 68 -0.66 2.11 -9.77
C ALA A 68 0.32 2.00 -8.58
N ILE A 69 0.20 0.91 -7.82
CA ILE A 69 0.99 0.64 -6.60
C ILE A 69 2.49 0.94 -6.79
N PRO A 70 3.17 0.39 -7.82
CA PRO A 70 4.62 0.58 -7.95
C PRO A 70 5.02 2.00 -8.35
N ARG A 71 4.16 2.69 -9.11
CA ARG A 71 4.49 3.99 -9.71
C ARG A 71 4.16 5.15 -8.77
N PHE A 72 3.05 5.02 -8.06
CA PHE A 72 2.52 6.08 -7.21
C PHE A 72 2.95 5.93 -5.75
N TRP A 73 2.84 4.71 -5.20
CA TRP A 73 3.03 4.51 -3.76
C TRP A 73 4.50 4.36 -3.38
N PHE A 74 5.35 3.77 -4.23
CA PHE A 74 6.77 3.63 -3.91
C PHE A 74 7.49 4.97 -3.72
N PRO A 75 7.33 5.99 -4.60
CA PRO A 75 7.94 7.30 -4.37
C PRO A 75 7.46 7.97 -3.08
N VAL A 76 6.17 7.83 -2.76
CA VAL A 76 5.58 8.38 -1.53
C VAL A 76 6.15 7.69 -0.29
N ILE A 77 6.21 6.36 -0.28
CA ILE A 77 6.82 5.58 0.81
C ILE A 77 8.30 5.94 0.97
N LYS A 78 9.05 6.04 -0.13
CA LYS A 78 10.45 6.46 -0.09
C LYS A 78 10.60 7.86 0.53
N ALA A 79 9.75 8.81 0.13
CA ALA A 79 9.77 10.16 0.69
C ALA A 79 9.41 10.20 2.19
N ILE A 80 8.45 9.38 2.64
CA ILE A 80 8.12 9.21 4.06
C ILE A 80 9.34 8.67 4.82
N ILE A 81 9.95 7.58 4.33
CA ILE A 81 11.08 6.95 5.00
C ILE A 81 12.28 7.93 5.09
N CYS A 82 12.61 8.61 3.99
CA CYS A 82 13.71 9.58 3.99
C CYS A 82 13.46 10.80 4.89
N LYS A 83 12.19 11.15 5.15
CA LYS A 83 11.84 12.27 6.02
C LYS A 83 11.86 11.88 7.50
N GLU A 84 11.33 10.71 7.83
CA GLU A 84 11.15 10.27 9.22
C GLU A 84 12.43 9.63 9.80
N PHE A 85 13.33 9.09 8.95
CA PHE A 85 14.51 8.36 9.41
C PHE A 85 15.82 8.97 8.88
N LYS A 86 16.81 9.09 9.77
CA LYS A 86 18.17 9.54 9.43
C LYS A 86 18.97 8.38 8.82
N THR A 87 19.80 8.70 7.82
CA THR A 87 20.72 7.77 7.15
C THR A 87 21.59 7.05 8.18
N GLY A 88 21.54 5.71 8.21
CA GLY A 88 22.31 4.88 9.15
C GLY A 88 21.50 4.21 10.26
N SER A 89 20.19 4.44 10.34
CA SER A 89 19.30 3.80 11.33
C SER A 89 18.77 2.47 10.80
N LEU A 90 18.83 1.40 11.61
CA LEU A 90 18.23 0.10 11.26
C LEU A 90 16.71 0.24 11.17
N LEU A 91 16.15 -0.07 9.99
CA LEU A 91 14.73 -0.04 9.73
C LEU A 91 14.16 -1.44 9.66
N ILE A 92 13.35 -1.82 10.66
CA ILE A 92 12.60 -3.07 10.65
C ILE A 92 11.22 -2.78 10.03
N ILE A 93 11.03 -3.15 8.77
CA ILE A 93 9.75 -3.04 8.08
C ILE A 93 9.01 -4.36 8.23
N THR A 94 7.98 -4.41 9.08
CA THR A 94 7.11 -5.58 9.18
C THR A 94 6.13 -5.57 8.01
N ILE A 95 6.42 -6.38 7.00
CA ILE A 95 5.50 -6.59 5.88
C ILE A 95 4.52 -7.70 6.26
N PRO A 96 3.20 -7.49 6.19
CA PRO A 96 2.23 -8.55 6.46
C PRO A 96 2.30 -9.66 5.40
N GLU A 97 2.04 -10.91 5.84
CA GLU A 97 2.15 -12.17 5.09
C GLU A 97 1.54 -12.16 3.66
N PHE A 98 0.55 -11.31 3.42
CA PHE A 98 -0.14 -11.19 2.14
C PHE A 98 0.81 -10.83 0.96
N LEU A 99 1.86 -10.05 1.20
CA LEU A 99 2.84 -9.70 0.16
C LEU A 99 3.90 -10.79 -0.06
N THR A 100 4.17 -11.62 0.95
CA THR A 100 5.18 -12.68 0.90
C THR A 100 4.75 -13.81 -0.03
N LYS A 101 3.45 -14.15 -0.08
CA LYS A 101 2.95 -15.20 -0.99
C LYS A 101 3.11 -14.81 -2.47
N SER A 102 2.90 -13.54 -2.83
CA SER A 102 3.12 -13.06 -4.20
C SER A 102 4.59 -13.00 -4.60
N ALA A 103 5.50 -12.67 -3.68
CA ALA A 103 6.94 -12.69 -3.94
C ALA A 103 7.48 -14.13 -4.08
N ILE A 104 7.03 -15.05 -3.23
CA ILE A 104 7.40 -16.48 -3.29
C ILE A 104 6.81 -17.14 -4.55
N ALA A 105 5.56 -16.81 -4.92
CA ALA A 105 4.94 -17.33 -6.14
C ALA A 105 5.71 -16.95 -7.42
N LYS A 106 6.32 -15.76 -7.44
CA LYS A 106 7.13 -15.31 -8.59
C LYS A 106 8.53 -15.96 -8.63
N HIS A 107 9.09 -16.33 -7.48
CA HIS A 107 10.34 -17.11 -7.42
C HIS A 107 10.13 -18.60 -7.75
N ARG A 108 8.94 -19.15 -7.47
CA ARG A 108 8.62 -20.58 -7.66
C ARG A 108 8.48 -21.00 -9.14
N SER A 109 8.29 -20.06 -10.07
CA SER A 109 8.26 -20.36 -11.51
C SER A 109 9.65 -20.53 -12.15
N LEU A 110 10.74 -20.21 -11.44
CA LEU A 110 12.11 -20.34 -11.96
C LEU A 110 12.94 -21.45 -11.30
N THR A 111 12.42 -22.09 -10.24
CA THR A 111 13.07 -23.24 -9.60
C THR A 111 12.05 -24.35 -9.45
N GLY A 112 11.90 -25.14 -10.51
CA GLY A 112 11.27 -26.44 -10.43
C GLY A 112 12.16 -27.41 -9.67
N SER A 113 11.95 -27.54 -8.37
CA SER A 113 12.28 -28.75 -7.61
C SER A 113 11.48 -28.74 -6.31
N GLY A 114 10.80 -29.86 -6.07
CA GLY A 114 9.90 -30.02 -4.94
C GLY A 114 10.64 -30.03 -3.61
N PHE A 115 9.94 -29.66 -2.55
CA PHE A 115 10.19 -30.27 -1.25
C PHE A 115 8.94 -30.25 -0.39
N GLU A 116 8.81 -31.37 0.30
CA GLU A 116 7.76 -31.86 1.18
C GLU A 116 7.21 -30.86 2.20
N GLN A 117 5.91 -31.00 2.42
CA GLN A 117 5.14 -30.33 3.45
C GLN A 117 5.36 -31.05 4.77
N SER A 118 6.06 -30.41 5.72
CA SER A 118 6.14 -30.91 7.10
C SER A 118 5.58 -29.88 8.06
N ASP A 119 4.41 -30.23 8.59
CA ASP A 119 3.80 -29.70 9.79
C ASP A 119 4.78 -29.64 10.98
N ARG A 120 4.65 -28.57 11.75
CA ARG A 120 4.73 -28.48 13.23
C ARG A 120 5.70 -27.42 13.77
N ARG A 121 5.09 -26.60 14.62
CA ARG A 121 5.61 -25.96 15.85
C ARG A 121 6.69 -24.88 15.70
N PHE A 122 6.26 -23.66 16.02
CA PHE A 122 7.06 -22.62 16.67
C PHE A 122 8.03 -23.21 17.71
N PRO A 123 9.31 -22.80 17.68
CA PRO A 123 10.13 -22.73 18.87
C PRO A 123 10.49 -21.26 19.22
N GLN A 124 10.57 -21.04 20.52
CA GLN A 124 10.97 -19.81 21.22
C GLN A 124 12.42 -19.40 20.88
N PRO A 125 12.81 -18.13 21.08
CA PRO A 125 14.18 -17.69 20.86
C PRO A 125 15.00 -17.95 22.13
N THR A 126 15.92 -18.91 22.08
CA THR A 126 16.93 -19.04 23.13
C THR A 126 18.29 -19.44 22.57
N VAL A 127 19.28 -18.62 22.95
CA VAL A 127 20.73 -18.85 23.09
C VAL A 127 21.64 -18.79 21.85
N CYS A 128 22.59 -17.86 21.97
CA CYS A 128 23.98 -17.78 21.51
C CYS A 128 24.45 -18.62 20.31
N CYS A 129 25.14 -17.93 19.40
CA CYS A 129 26.54 -18.27 19.15
C CYS A 129 27.35 -17.04 18.76
N GLN A 130 28.38 -16.77 19.56
CA GLN A 130 29.56 -16.01 19.18
C GLN A 130 30.23 -16.70 17.99
N ILE A 131 30.71 -15.95 17.01
CA ILE A 131 31.92 -16.36 16.28
C ILE A 131 32.81 -15.12 16.15
N LEU A 132 33.78 -15.06 17.05
CA LEU A 132 35.07 -14.43 16.83
C LEU A 132 35.98 -15.55 16.33
N SER A 133 36.45 -15.46 15.09
CA SER A 133 37.84 -15.73 14.71
C SER A 133 38.09 -15.26 13.29
#